data_AF-A0A9E1S4P8-F1
#
_entry.id   AF-A0A9E1S4P8-F1
#
_cell.length_a   1.000
_cell.length_b   1.000
_cell.length_c   1.000
_cell.angle_alpha   90.00
_cell.angle_beta   90.00
_cell.angle_gamma   90.00
#
_symmetry.space_group_name_H-M   'P 1'
#
loop_
_entity.id
_entity.type
_entity.pdbx_description
1 polymer ?
#
loop_
_entity_poly.entity_id
_entity_poly.type
_entity_poly.pdbx_seq_one_letter_code
_entity_poly.pdbx_strand_id
1 'polypeptide(L)'
;MSTIQILFEEKMLSISSDLKSTAVFFIEIDKEIESFLCIEQQLELIRRQCEEAYDAIHQLAEKLKNNSIQIELKLQEHPETLLHKLKYHRPIRSEIIALFAYLETMCCLHTAYEHKESNPDTIRVLSMKNIDKFINDFCLSASNCWVSQNPERASKINARDLKFLRNLLTHFFSVTNKIQTIHPKLAINARALEKQLEHKAIFLSPEDIREIIQGTGILLLHKWDTDCKDSKLLGNNDFNERIAHVKKIVDQKGALVIHTDEMKSFIQSN
;
A
#
# COMPACT_ATOMS: atom_id res chain seq x y z
N MET A 1 18.93 19.86 17.94
CA MET A 1 17.94 18.78 17.67
C MET A 1 18.59 17.81 16.70
N SER A 2 18.64 16.52 17.03
CA SER A 2 19.11 15.50 16.09
C SER A 2 18.03 15.27 15.04
N THR A 3 18.36 15.58 13.78
CA THR A 3 17.59 15.15 12.62
C THR A 3 18.16 13.86 12.08
N ILE A 4 17.30 13.04 11.49
CA ILE A 4 17.68 11.84 10.75
C ILE A 4 17.19 11.97 9.32
N GLN A 5 17.97 11.41 8.40
CA GLN A 5 17.56 11.24 7.02
C GLN A 5 16.98 9.85 6.84
N ILE A 6 15.77 9.79 6.32
CA ILE A 6 15.08 8.53 6.01
C ILE A 6 14.63 8.59 4.56
N LEU A 7 14.90 7.53 3.81
CA LEU A 7 14.37 7.35 2.46
C LEU A 7 12.95 6.78 2.56
N PHE A 8 11.96 7.54 2.09
CA PHE A 8 10.55 7.14 2.03
C PHE A 8 10.06 7.37 0.60
N GLU A 9 9.70 6.31 -0.13
CA GLU A 9 9.25 6.40 -1.53
C GLU A 9 10.18 7.26 -2.42
N GLU A 10 11.47 6.91 -2.40
CA GLU A 10 12.54 7.58 -3.15
C GLU A 10 12.80 9.05 -2.75
N LYS A 11 12.04 9.58 -1.78
CA LYS A 11 12.23 10.93 -1.23
C LYS A 11 13.04 10.85 0.05
N MET A 12 14.10 11.66 0.11
CA MET A 12 14.87 11.83 1.34
C MET A 12 14.11 12.78 2.27
N LEU A 13 13.57 12.26 3.37
CA LEU A 13 12.92 13.04 4.41
C LEU A 13 13.92 13.35 5.52
N SER A 14 14.00 14.62 5.91
CA SER A 14 14.75 15.06 7.10
C SER A 14 13.78 15.33 8.23
N ILE A 15 13.69 14.42 9.20
CA ILE A 15 12.75 14.50 10.33
C ILE A 15 13.48 14.39 11.68
N SER A 16 12.81 14.78 12.76
CA SER A 16 13.29 14.60 14.12
C SER A 16 13.59 13.13 14.42
N SER A 17 14.71 12.86 15.11
CA SER A 17 15.05 11.50 15.58
C SER A 17 13.98 10.88 16.47
N ASP A 18 13.15 11.71 17.11
CA ASP A 18 12.05 11.27 17.97
C ASP A 18 10.96 10.51 17.20
N LEU A 19 10.88 10.69 15.88
CA LEU A 19 9.93 10.02 14.98
C LEU A 19 10.49 8.76 14.32
N LYS A 20 11.74 8.38 14.61
CA LYS A 20 12.43 7.27 13.92
C LYS A 20 11.62 5.99 13.87
N SER A 21 11.16 5.48 15.02
CA SER A 21 10.41 4.23 15.09
C SER A 21 9.14 4.27 14.25
N THR A 22 8.41 5.39 14.29
CA THR A 22 7.16 5.53 13.56
C THR A 22 7.38 5.69 12.05
N ALA A 23 8.42 6.42 11.64
CA ALA A 23 8.80 6.53 10.24
C ALA A 23 9.24 5.18 9.67
N VAL A 24 10.04 4.41 10.43
CA VAL A 24 10.41 3.04 10.05
C VAL A 24 9.17 2.15 9.91
N PHE A 25 8.24 2.23 10.85
CA PHE A 25 6.99 1.46 10.79
C PHE A 25 6.18 1.75 9.52
N PHE A 26 6.05 3.02 9.12
CA PHE A 26 5.36 3.36 7.85
C PHE A 26 6.10 2.81 6.63
N ILE A 27 7.43 2.82 6.63
CA ILE A 27 8.23 2.27 5.52
C ILE A 27 8.03 0.77 5.40
N GLU A 28 8.04 0.06 6.52
CA GLU A 28 7.87 -1.40 6.50
C GLU A 28 6.46 -1.79 6.03
N ILE A 29 5.41 -1.06 6.44
CA ILE A 29 4.07 -1.30 5.89
C ILE A 29 4.03 -0.97 4.39
N ASP A 30 4.64 0.13 3.95
CA ASP A 30 4.63 0.48 2.52
C ASP A 30 5.32 -0.61 1.67
N LYS A 31 6.46 -1.15 2.15
CA LYS A 31 7.14 -2.29 1.52
C LYS A 31 6.29 -3.56 1.49
N GLU A 32 5.53 -3.83 2.55
CA GLU A 32 4.63 -4.99 2.59
C GLU A 32 3.50 -4.83 1.56
N ILE A 33 2.90 -3.64 1.50
CA ILE A 33 1.90 -3.28 0.51
C ILE A 33 2.49 -3.35 -0.90
N GLU A 34 3.69 -2.81 -1.14
CA GLU A 34 4.37 -2.88 -2.44
C GLU A 34 4.65 -4.31 -2.86
N SER A 35 5.17 -5.14 -1.95
CA SER A 35 5.42 -6.56 -2.20
C SER A 35 4.13 -7.29 -2.59
N PHE A 36 3.05 -7.02 -1.85
CA PHE A 36 1.71 -7.53 -2.20
C PHE A 36 1.26 -7.00 -3.57
N LEU A 37 1.45 -5.70 -3.83
CA LEU A 37 1.01 -5.01 -5.04
C LEU A 37 1.84 -5.36 -6.29
N CYS A 38 3.04 -5.89 -6.13
CA CYS A 38 3.95 -6.26 -7.22
C CYS A 38 4.10 -7.77 -7.43
N ILE A 39 3.44 -8.63 -6.64
CA ILE A 39 3.58 -10.08 -6.78
C ILE A 39 3.17 -10.61 -8.16
N GLU A 40 2.22 -9.96 -8.86
CA GLU A 40 1.88 -10.31 -10.27
C GLU A 40 3.06 -10.03 -11.21
N GLN A 41 3.75 -8.90 -11.04
CA GLN A 41 4.92 -8.58 -11.86
C GLN A 41 6.08 -9.55 -11.58
N GLN A 42 6.27 -9.92 -10.31
CA GLN A 42 7.26 -10.92 -9.91
C GLN A 42 6.93 -12.31 -10.47
N LEU A 43 5.66 -12.74 -10.40
CA LEU A 43 5.21 -14.01 -10.97
C LEU A 43 5.30 -14.01 -12.50
N GLU A 44 5.01 -12.90 -13.16
CA GLU A 44 5.18 -12.75 -14.61
C GLU A 44 6.66 -12.80 -15.01
N LEU A 45 7.57 -12.20 -14.22
CA LEU A 45 9.01 -12.33 -14.43
C LEU A 45 9.47 -13.79 -14.30
N ILE A 46 9.04 -14.49 -13.24
CA ILE A 46 9.33 -15.92 -13.04
C ILE A 46 8.76 -16.73 -14.20
N ARG A 47 7.55 -16.43 -14.65
CA ARG A 47 6.90 -17.08 -15.80
C ARG A 47 7.76 -16.97 -17.06
N ARG A 48 8.26 -15.76 -17.38
CA ARG A 48 9.14 -15.54 -18.53
C ARG A 48 10.47 -16.29 -18.39
N GLN A 49 11.08 -16.27 -17.21
CA GLN A 49 12.32 -17.01 -16.96
C GLN A 49 12.12 -18.52 -17.09
N CYS A 50 10.99 -19.06 -16.63
CA CYS A 50 10.63 -20.47 -16.82
C CYS A 50 10.42 -20.81 -18.30
N GLU A 51 9.78 -19.92 -19.07
CA GLU A 51 9.56 -20.07 -20.52
C GLU A 51 10.91 -20.09 -21.26
N GLU A 52 11.78 -19.12 -21.00
CA GLU A 52 13.14 -19.04 -21.57
C GLU A 52 13.99 -20.27 -21.24
N ALA A 53 13.96 -20.72 -19.98
CA ALA A 53 14.69 -21.90 -19.54
C ALA A 53 14.17 -23.17 -20.24
N TYR A 54 12.85 -23.30 -20.38
CA TYR A 54 12.24 -24.43 -21.09
C TYR A 54 12.65 -24.45 -22.56
N ASP A 55 12.58 -23.31 -23.26
CA ASP A 55 12.97 -23.20 -24.66
C ASP A 55 14.44 -23.57 -24.88
N ALA A 56 15.33 -23.12 -23.98
CA ALA A 56 16.75 -23.46 -24.02
C ALA A 56 16.98 -24.97 -23.84
N ILE A 57 16.29 -25.59 -22.88
CA ILE A 57 16.35 -27.04 -22.64
C ILE A 57 15.83 -27.81 -23.86
N HIS A 58 14.72 -27.35 -24.46
CA HIS A 58 14.13 -27.96 -25.64
C HIS A 58 15.09 -27.92 -26.83
N GLN A 59 15.68 -26.75 -27.12
CA GLN A 59 16.68 -26.59 -28.19
C GLN A 59 17.91 -27.47 -27.98
N LEU A 60 18.39 -27.61 -26.73
CA LEU A 60 19.49 -28.51 -26.41
C LEU A 60 19.11 -29.98 -26.65
N ALA A 61 17.92 -30.40 -26.22
CA ALA A 61 17.43 -31.75 -26.44
C ALA A 61 17.27 -32.08 -27.93
N GLU A 62 16.78 -31.14 -28.75
CA GLU A 62 16.73 -31.30 -30.20
C GLU A 62 18.13 -31.41 -30.82
N LYS A 63 19.08 -30.56 -30.43
CA LYS A 63 20.48 -30.65 -30.88
C LYS A 63 21.12 -32.00 -30.52
N LEU A 64 20.83 -32.53 -29.33
CA LEU A 64 21.36 -33.83 -28.89
C LEU A 64 20.73 -34.99 -29.67
N LYS A 65 19.41 -34.94 -29.93
CA LYS A 65 18.73 -35.88 -30.83
C LYS A 65 19.31 -35.87 -32.24
N ASN A 66 19.58 -34.68 -32.79
CA ASN A 66 20.19 -34.52 -34.12
C ASN A 66 21.61 -35.11 -34.18
N ASN A 67 22.29 -35.26 -33.04
CA ASN A 67 23.59 -35.92 -32.92
C ASN A 67 23.48 -37.40 -32.48
N SER A 68 22.30 -38.02 -32.66
CA SER A 68 22.03 -39.42 -32.32
C SER A 68 22.17 -39.77 -30.83
N ILE A 69 22.10 -38.77 -29.94
CA ILE A 69 22.08 -38.99 -28.49
C ILE A 69 20.61 -39.04 -28.05
N GLN A 70 20.15 -40.21 -27.61
CA GLN A 70 18.81 -40.35 -27.03
C GLN A 70 18.76 -39.74 -25.63
N ILE A 71 18.02 -38.64 -25.49
CA ILE A 71 17.67 -38.03 -24.21
C ILE A 71 16.15 -38.01 -24.09
N GLU A 72 15.67 -38.54 -22.97
CA GLU A 72 14.27 -38.47 -22.57
C GLU A 72 14.14 -37.42 -21.47
N LEU A 73 13.55 -36.27 -21.80
CA LEU A 73 13.26 -35.22 -20.83
C LEU A 73 12.08 -35.67 -19.96
N LYS A 74 12.36 -36.01 -18.70
CA LYS A 74 11.33 -36.29 -17.70
C LYS A 74 11.11 -35.05 -16.84
N LEU A 75 10.06 -34.31 -17.16
CA LEU A 75 9.58 -33.22 -16.32
C LEU A 75 8.50 -33.75 -15.37
N GLN A 76 8.49 -33.27 -14.11
CA GLN A 76 7.44 -33.61 -13.15
C GLN A 76 6.06 -33.06 -13.58
N GLU A 77 6.04 -31.92 -14.27
CA GLU A 77 4.85 -31.31 -14.86
C GLU A 77 5.14 -30.81 -16.27
N HIS A 78 4.09 -30.72 -17.09
CA HIS A 78 4.21 -30.12 -18.42
C HIS A 78 4.50 -28.61 -18.28
N PRO A 79 5.46 -28.05 -19.04
CA PRO A 79 5.84 -26.64 -18.96
C PRO A 79 4.66 -25.68 -19.11
N GLU A 80 3.75 -25.95 -20.04
CA GLU A 80 2.55 -25.14 -20.23
C GLU A 80 1.66 -25.11 -18.97
N THR A 81 1.61 -26.22 -18.22
CA THR A 81 0.87 -26.29 -16.96
C THR A 81 1.52 -25.43 -15.89
N LEU A 82 2.86 -25.43 -15.80
CA LEU A 82 3.60 -24.56 -14.90
C LEU A 82 3.40 -23.09 -15.27
N LEU A 83 3.56 -22.73 -16.55
CA LEU A 83 3.36 -21.37 -17.05
C LEU A 83 1.93 -20.87 -16.82
N HIS A 84 0.93 -21.75 -16.97
CA HIS A 84 -0.46 -21.42 -16.66
C HIS A 84 -0.68 -21.18 -15.17
N LYS A 85 -0.08 -21.99 -14.28
CA LYS A 85 -0.17 -21.78 -12.82
C LYS A 85 0.48 -20.46 -12.38
N LEU A 86 1.52 -20.02 -13.06
CA LEU A 86 2.18 -18.73 -12.82
C LEU A 86 1.39 -17.53 -13.38
N LYS A 87 0.37 -17.77 -14.21
CA LYS A 87 -0.51 -16.72 -14.72
C LYS A 87 -1.51 -16.30 -13.64
N TYR A 88 -1.05 -15.40 -12.78
CA TYR A 88 -1.83 -14.86 -11.69
C TYR A 88 -2.27 -13.43 -11.98
N HIS A 89 -3.58 -13.17 -11.92
CA HIS A 89 -4.13 -11.82 -11.94
C HIS A 89 -4.78 -11.54 -10.61
N ARG A 90 -4.29 -10.52 -9.89
CA ARG A 90 -4.90 -10.17 -8.60
C ARG A 90 -6.26 -9.54 -8.81
N PRO A 91 -7.27 -9.92 -8.00
CA PRO A 91 -8.51 -9.18 -7.97
C PRO A 91 -8.22 -7.76 -7.45
N ILE A 92 -8.60 -6.74 -8.23
CA ILE A 92 -8.54 -5.32 -7.85
C ILE A 92 -9.07 -5.12 -6.43
N ARG A 93 -10.13 -5.83 -6.07
CA ARG A 93 -10.73 -5.77 -4.74
C ARG A 93 -9.73 -6.04 -3.61
N SER A 94 -8.88 -7.06 -3.76
CA SER A 94 -7.90 -7.42 -2.74
C SER A 94 -6.84 -6.34 -2.56
N GLU A 95 -6.41 -5.72 -3.67
CA GLU A 95 -5.45 -4.61 -3.66
C GLU A 95 -6.01 -3.40 -2.94
N ILE A 96 -7.25 -3.03 -3.25
CA ILE A 96 -7.88 -1.86 -2.67
C ILE A 96 -8.18 -2.10 -1.18
N ILE A 97 -8.51 -3.33 -0.77
CA ILE A 97 -8.66 -3.69 0.65
C ILE A 97 -7.35 -3.51 1.41
N ALA A 98 -6.23 -4.02 0.89
CA ALA A 98 -4.92 -3.88 1.52
C ALA A 98 -4.54 -2.39 1.67
N LEU A 99 -4.76 -1.61 0.62
CA LEU A 99 -4.54 -0.16 0.63
C LEU A 99 -5.39 0.55 1.69
N PHE A 100 -6.70 0.29 1.76
CA PHE A 100 -7.54 0.91 2.79
C PHE A 100 -7.21 0.45 4.21
N ALA A 101 -6.73 -0.78 4.40
CA ALA A 101 -6.25 -1.24 5.70
C ALA A 101 -5.00 -0.45 6.15
N TYR A 102 -4.09 -0.13 5.22
CA TYR A 102 -2.96 0.76 5.50
C TYR A 102 -3.44 2.17 5.87
N LEU A 103 -4.37 2.74 5.10
CA LEU A 103 -4.95 4.05 5.43
C LEU A 103 -5.61 4.08 6.81
N GLU A 104 -6.36 3.04 7.16
CA GLU A 104 -7.01 2.89 8.46
C GLU A 104 -5.99 2.79 9.60
N THR A 105 -4.85 2.12 9.37
CA THR A 105 -3.74 2.06 10.31
C THR A 105 -3.16 3.45 10.58
N MET A 106 -2.89 4.24 9.53
CA MET A 106 -2.42 5.63 9.68
C MET A 106 -3.43 6.51 10.40
N CYS A 107 -4.72 6.39 10.08
CA CYS A 107 -5.79 7.12 10.77
C CYS A 107 -5.86 6.76 12.26
N CYS A 108 -5.70 5.48 12.61
CA CYS A 108 -5.66 5.02 14.00
C CYS A 108 -4.44 5.59 14.74
N LEU A 109 -3.26 5.56 14.13
CA LEU A 109 -2.05 6.13 14.75
C LEU A 109 -2.14 7.65 14.91
N HIS A 110 -2.71 8.35 13.93
CA HIS A 110 -2.99 9.78 14.06
C HIS A 110 -4.00 10.07 15.18
N THR A 111 -5.02 9.23 15.31
CA THR A 111 -6.01 9.35 16.40
C THR A 111 -5.37 9.15 17.77
N ALA A 112 -4.53 8.13 17.91
CA ALA A 112 -3.75 7.86 19.13
C ALA A 112 -2.88 9.06 19.52
N TYR A 113 -2.23 9.67 18.53
CA TYR A 113 -1.42 10.87 18.69
C TYR A 113 -2.24 12.07 19.18
N GLU A 114 -3.30 12.44 18.47
CA GLU A 114 -4.09 13.65 18.79
C GLU A 114 -4.82 13.53 20.14
N HIS A 115 -5.25 12.33 20.52
CA HIS A 115 -6.05 12.10 21.74
C HIS A 115 -5.23 11.59 22.93
N LYS A 116 -3.93 11.39 22.78
CA LYS A 116 -3.06 10.79 23.82
C LYS A 116 -3.67 9.48 24.34
N GLU A 117 -4.05 8.60 23.42
CA GLU A 117 -4.74 7.34 23.72
C GLU A 117 -3.97 6.16 23.12
N SER A 118 -3.91 5.04 23.85
CA SER A 118 -3.25 3.80 23.41
C SER A 118 -4.17 2.56 23.42
N ASN A 119 -5.40 2.67 23.97
CA ASN A 119 -6.37 1.59 23.97
C ASN A 119 -6.93 1.34 22.55
N PRO A 120 -6.79 0.11 22.01
CA PRO A 120 -7.22 -0.20 20.64
C PRO A 120 -8.72 0.04 20.36
N ASP A 121 -9.60 -0.30 21.31
CA ASP A 121 -11.04 -0.17 21.14
C ASP A 121 -11.46 1.31 21.13
N THR A 122 -10.90 2.10 22.05
CA THR A 122 -11.12 3.56 22.09
C THR A 122 -10.62 4.22 20.80
N ILE A 123 -9.40 3.87 20.37
CA ILE A 123 -8.81 4.40 19.12
C ILE A 123 -9.69 4.07 17.93
N ARG A 124 -10.20 2.84 17.84
CA ARG A 124 -11.09 2.42 16.74
C ARG A 124 -12.37 3.25 16.69
N VAL A 125 -13.00 3.49 17.84
CA VAL A 125 -14.23 4.31 17.90
C VAL A 125 -13.92 5.77 17.51
N LEU A 126 -12.83 6.33 18.02
CA LEU A 126 -12.43 7.70 17.72
C LEU A 126 -11.98 7.87 16.26
N SER A 127 -11.26 6.91 15.69
CA SER A 127 -10.80 6.97 14.30
C SER A 127 -11.99 6.93 13.35
N MET A 128 -13.00 6.08 13.61
CA MET A 128 -14.24 6.07 12.83
C MET A 128 -15.01 7.39 12.89
N LYS A 129 -14.98 8.10 14.03
CA LYS A 129 -15.58 9.44 14.17
C LYS A 129 -14.80 10.53 13.42
N ASN A 130 -13.47 10.39 13.37
CA ASN A 130 -12.58 11.42 12.83
C ASN A 130 -12.10 11.15 11.39
N ILE A 131 -12.49 10.02 10.78
CA ILE A 131 -12.01 9.61 9.46
C ILE A 131 -12.29 10.63 8.35
N ASP A 132 -13.42 11.35 8.39
CA ASP A 132 -13.74 12.39 7.40
C ASP A 132 -12.72 13.53 7.47
N LYS A 133 -12.42 13.96 8.70
CA LYS A 133 -11.42 14.99 8.97
C LYS A 133 -10.05 14.51 8.53
N PHE A 134 -9.66 13.28 8.89
CA PHE A 134 -8.38 12.69 8.49
C PHE A 134 -8.21 12.65 6.97
N ILE A 135 -9.24 12.19 6.24
CA ILE A 135 -9.21 12.14 4.77
C ILE A 135 -9.05 13.54 4.18
N ASN A 136 -9.76 14.55 4.69
CA ASN A 136 -9.64 15.90 4.17
C ASN A 136 -8.29 16.54 4.52
N ASP A 137 -7.80 16.34 5.74
CA ASP A 137 -6.57 16.96 6.24
C ASP A 137 -5.30 16.38 5.59
N PHE A 138 -5.33 15.11 5.16
CA PHE A 138 -4.15 14.43 4.61
C PHE A 138 -4.33 13.82 3.22
N CYS A 139 -5.40 13.05 2.96
CA CYS A 139 -5.56 12.37 1.67
C CYS A 139 -5.94 13.34 0.54
N LEU A 140 -6.90 14.21 0.81
CA LEU A 140 -7.44 15.19 -0.15
C LEU A 140 -6.85 16.58 0.07
N SER A 141 -5.80 16.69 0.89
CA SER A 141 -5.06 17.92 1.09
C SER A 141 -4.41 18.38 -0.21
N ALA A 142 -4.43 19.69 -0.48
CA ALA A 142 -3.71 20.27 -1.62
C ALA A 142 -2.19 20.01 -1.55
N SER A 143 -1.66 19.72 -0.37
CA SER A 143 -0.24 19.37 -0.17
C SER A 143 0.06 17.90 -0.47
N ASN A 144 -0.96 17.06 -0.69
CA ASN A 144 -0.78 15.67 -1.06
C ASN A 144 -0.26 15.60 -2.51
N CYS A 145 0.79 14.80 -2.74
CA CYS A 145 1.46 14.73 -4.03
C CYS A 145 0.50 14.40 -5.18
N TRP A 146 -0.34 13.38 -5.01
CA TRP A 146 -1.31 12.97 -6.03
C TRP A 146 -2.32 14.08 -6.32
N VAL A 147 -2.82 14.75 -5.27
CA VAL A 147 -3.78 15.86 -5.39
C VAL A 147 -3.15 17.03 -6.13
N SER A 148 -1.91 17.38 -5.81
CA SER A 148 -1.18 18.47 -6.46
C SER A 148 -0.93 18.21 -7.95
N GLN A 149 -0.75 16.94 -8.34
CA GLN A 149 -0.57 16.51 -9.73
C GLN A 149 -1.89 16.34 -10.48
N ASN A 150 -2.99 16.11 -9.77
CA ASN A 150 -4.32 15.85 -10.33
C ASN A 150 -5.41 16.79 -9.79
N PRO A 151 -5.22 18.13 -9.82
CA PRO A 151 -6.11 19.07 -9.13
C PRO A 151 -7.56 19.04 -9.63
N GLU A 152 -7.75 18.86 -10.95
CA GLU A 152 -9.08 18.77 -11.55
C GLU A 152 -9.86 17.56 -11.02
N ARG A 153 -9.25 16.36 -11.05
CA ARG A 153 -9.87 15.12 -10.54
C ARG A 153 -10.08 15.20 -9.03
N ALA A 154 -9.08 15.65 -8.29
CA ALA A 154 -9.14 15.76 -6.83
C ALA A 154 -10.29 16.68 -6.37
N SER A 155 -10.56 17.78 -7.09
CA SER A 155 -11.67 18.69 -6.78
C SER A 155 -13.07 18.03 -6.82
N LYS A 156 -13.19 16.88 -7.48
CA LYS A 156 -14.45 16.14 -7.64
C LYS A 156 -14.63 15.03 -6.61
N ILE A 157 -13.58 14.69 -5.87
CA ILE A 157 -13.55 13.64 -4.85
C ILE A 157 -13.73 14.30 -3.49
N ASN A 158 -14.60 13.73 -2.65
CA ASN A 158 -14.70 14.13 -1.24
C ASN A 158 -14.48 12.92 -0.29
N ALA A 159 -14.37 13.20 1.00
CA ALA A 159 -14.12 12.16 2.00
C ALA A 159 -15.20 11.06 2.04
N ARG A 160 -16.48 11.42 1.79
CA ARG A 160 -17.56 10.42 1.73
C ARG A 160 -17.38 9.48 0.55
N ASP A 161 -16.89 9.97 -0.57
CA ASP A 161 -16.67 9.16 -1.75
C ASP A 161 -15.57 8.10 -1.50
N LEU A 162 -14.46 8.46 -0.84
CA LEU A 162 -13.41 7.51 -0.45
C LEU A 162 -13.88 6.51 0.61
N LYS A 163 -14.69 6.94 1.58
CA LYS A 163 -15.32 6.02 2.55
C LYS A 163 -16.29 5.06 1.89
N PHE A 164 -17.05 5.55 0.91
CA PHE A 164 -17.93 4.69 0.14
C PHE A 164 -17.13 3.67 -0.65
N LEU A 165 -16.03 4.06 -1.27
CA LEU A 165 -15.11 3.15 -1.94
C LEU A 165 -14.58 2.06 -1.01
N ARG A 166 -14.21 2.41 0.22
CA ARG A 166 -13.83 1.45 1.25
C ARG A 166 -14.97 0.47 1.59
N ASN A 167 -16.21 0.98 1.71
CA ASN A 167 -17.39 0.16 2.04
C ASN A 167 -17.90 -0.70 0.88
N LEU A 168 -17.71 -0.26 -0.37
CA LEU A 168 -18.02 -1.03 -1.59
C LEU A 168 -17.30 -2.39 -1.60
N LEU A 169 -16.10 -2.39 -1.07
CA LEU A 169 -15.21 -3.55 -1.07
C LEU A 169 -15.54 -4.50 0.09
N THR A 170 -16.29 -4.04 1.10
CA THR A 170 -16.80 -4.86 2.20
C THR A 170 -18.23 -5.34 1.95
N HIS A 171 -19.02 -4.64 1.13
CA HIS A 171 -20.42 -4.98 0.84
C HIS A 171 -20.69 -5.12 -0.67
N PHE A 172 -20.96 -6.36 -1.11
CA PHE A 172 -21.09 -6.80 -2.51
C PHE A 172 -22.13 -6.06 -3.39
N PHE A 173 -23.04 -5.27 -2.80
CA PHE A 173 -24.21 -4.69 -3.49
C PHE A 173 -24.26 -3.17 -3.51
N SER A 174 -23.26 -2.49 -2.96
CA SER A 174 -23.14 -1.05 -3.17
C SER A 174 -22.65 -0.82 -4.61
N VAL A 175 -23.27 0.09 -5.36
CA VAL A 175 -22.75 0.60 -6.63
C VAL A 175 -22.94 2.11 -6.58
N THR A 176 -21.86 2.88 -6.62
CA THR A 176 -21.96 4.33 -6.84
C THR A 176 -21.79 4.67 -8.30
N ASN A 177 -22.60 5.63 -8.73
CA ASN A 177 -22.47 6.24 -10.05
C ASN A 177 -21.32 7.26 -10.13
N LYS A 178 -20.69 7.61 -8.99
CA LYS A 178 -19.74 8.73 -8.90
C LYS A 178 -18.26 8.31 -8.81
N ILE A 179 -17.89 7.39 -7.91
CA ILE A 179 -16.53 6.84 -7.84
C ILE A 179 -16.56 5.33 -8.07
N GLN A 180 -15.64 4.83 -8.88
CA GLN A 180 -15.48 3.42 -9.18
C GLN A 180 -14.00 3.01 -9.17
N THR A 181 -13.73 1.75 -8.83
CA THR A 181 -12.40 1.18 -9.00
C THR A 181 -12.26 0.58 -10.40
N ILE A 182 -11.08 0.70 -11.00
CA ILE A 182 -10.80 0.16 -12.33
C ILE A 182 -9.52 -0.66 -12.37
N HIS A 183 -9.47 -1.60 -13.31
CA HIS A 183 -8.26 -2.36 -13.56
C HIS A 183 -7.17 -1.43 -14.11
N PRO A 184 -5.90 -1.54 -13.66
CA PRO A 184 -4.80 -0.71 -14.16
C PRO A 184 -4.67 -0.71 -15.70
N LYS A 185 -4.78 -1.91 -16.32
CA LYS A 185 -4.82 -2.10 -17.79
C LYS A 185 -5.92 -1.31 -18.53
N LEU A 186 -6.99 -0.90 -17.84
CA LEU A 186 -8.09 -0.11 -18.42
C LEU A 186 -7.99 1.38 -18.08
N ALA A 187 -6.99 1.80 -17.29
CA ALA A 187 -6.88 3.17 -16.79
C ALA A 187 -6.86 4.23 -17.89
N ILE A 188 -6.14 3.99 -18.98
CA ILE A 188 -6.06 4.96 -20.10
C ILE A 188 -7.44 5.18 -20.73
N ASN A 189 -8.15 4.09 -21.03
CA ASN A 189 -9.47 4.15 -21.66
C ASN A 189 -10.51 4.75 -20.70
N ALA A 190 -10.47 4.37 -19.42
CA ALA A 190 -11.33 4.93 -18.40
C ALA A 190 -11.11 6.44 -18.22
N ARG A 191 -9.85 6.90 -18.19
CA ARG A 191 -9.50 8.33 -18.11
C ARG A 191 -9.99 9.12 -19.32
N ALA A 192 -9.94 8.54 -20.52
CA ALA A 192 -10.53 9.16 -21.70
C ALA A 192 -12.05 9.31 -21.54
N LEU A 193 -12.72 8.30 -20.99
CA LEU A 193 -14.16 8.33 -20.70
C LEU A 193 -14.52 9.36 -19.62
N GLU A 194 -13.70 9.53 -18.55
CA GLU A 194 -13.91 10.57 -17.53
C GLU A 194 -14.01 11.95 -18.16
N LYS A 195 -13.13 12.27 -19.11
CA LYS A 195 -13.11 13.56 -19.81
C LYS A 195 -14.35 13.73 -20.69
N GLN A 196 -14.73 12.70 -21.45
CA GLN A 196 -15.94 12.73 -22.28
C GLN A 196 -17.21 12.91 -21.45
N LEU A 197 -17.23 12.41 -20.22
CA LEU A 197 -18.35 12.52 -19.28
C LEU A 197 -18.28 13.77 -18.38
N GLU A 198 -17.35 14.70 -18.62
CA GLU A 198 -17.14 15.89 -17.78
C GLU A 198 -16.97 15.54 -16.29
N HIS A 199 -16.33 14.40 -16.02
CA HIS A 199 -16.03 13.91 -14.67
C HIS A 199 -17.27 13.64 -13.81
N LYS A 200 -18.41 13.31 -14.45
CA LYS A 200 -19.60 12.79 -13.76
C LYS A 200 -19.32 11.47 -13.03
N ALA A 201 -18.36 10.70 -13.54
CA ALA A 201 -17.79 9.53 -12.88
C ALA A 201 -16.26 9.69 -12.83
N ILE A 202 -15.67 9.32 -11.68
CA ILE A 202 -14.23 9.25 -11.45
C ILE A 202 -13.86 7.79 -11.23
N PHE A 203 -12.86 7.32 -11.98
CA PHE A 203 -12.32 5.99 -11.91
C PHE A 203 -10.94 6.03 -11.24
N LEU A 204 -10.83 5.41 -10.06
CA LEU A 204 -9.57 5.30 -9.33
C LEU A 204 -8.99 3.90 -9.54
N SER A 205 -7.76 3.83 -10.03
CA SER A 205 -6.98 2.61 -10.05
C SER A 205 -6.37 2.32 -8.66
N PRO A 206 -5.97 1.07 -8.37
CA PRO A 206 -5.14 0.74 -7.21
C PRO A 206 -3.92 1.66 -7.07
N GLU A 207 -3.28 2.02 -8.18
CA GLU A 207 -2.12 2.91 -8.20
C GLU A 207 -2.49 4.34 -7.78
N ASP A 208 -3.63 4.89 -8.27
CA ASP A 208 -4.11 6.21 -7.81
C ASP A 208 -4.31 6.21 -6.29
N ILE A 209 -4.88 5.13 -5.73
CA ILE A 209 -5.14 5.03 -4.29
C ILE A 209 -3.82 4.86 -3.51
N ARG A 210 -2.88 4.06 -4.02
CA ARG A 210 -1.54 3.93 -3.44
C ARG A 210 -0.86 5.29 -3.33
N GLU A 211 -0.83 6.07 -4.40
CA GLU A 211 -0.19 7.39 -4.42
C GLU A 211 -0.82 8.36 -3.41
N ILE A 212 -2.15 8.36 -3.28
CA ILE A 212 -2.88 9.16 -2.26
C ILE A 212 -2.45 8.77 -0.84
N ILE A 213 -2.37 7.47 -0.57
CA ILE A 213 -2.02 6.91 0.74
C ILE A 213 -0.55 7.18 1.08
N GLN A 214 0.35 7.02 0.13
CA GLN A 214 1.77 7.35 0.31
C GLN A 214 1.96 8.84 0.60
N GLY A 215 1.28 9.72 -0.15
CA GLY A 215 1.26 11.15 0.12
C GLY A 215 0.74 11.48 1.52
N THR A 216 -0.24 10.71 2.01
CA THR A 216 -0.79 10.84 3.37
C THR A 216 0.26 10.53 4.44
N GLY A 217 1.01 9.43 4.30
CA GLY A 217 2.07 9.06 5.24
C GLY A 217 3.15 10.13 5.36
N ILE A 218 3.59 10.69 4.22
CA ILE A 218 4.58 11.78 4.18
C ILE A 218 4.06 13.04 4.89
N LEU A 219 2.84 13.46 4.61
CA LEU A 219 2.24 14.64 5.24
C LEU A 219 2.08 14.48 6.75
N LEU A 220 1.76 13.27 7.19
CA LEU A 220 1.59 12.93 8.59
C LEU A 220 2.92 13.02 9.34
N LEU A 221 4.00 12.48 8.77
CA LEU A 221 5.36 12.62 9.32
C LEU A 221 5.80 14.09 9.36
N HIS A 222 5.51 14.89 8.33
CA HIS A 222 5.82 16.33 8.33
C HIS A 222 5.05 17.11 9.39
N LYS A 223 3.75 16.81 9.58
CA LYS A 223 2.95 17.42 10.64
C LYS A 223 3.56 17.14 12.00
N TRP A 224 3.86 15.88 12.30
CA TRP A 224 4.44 15.51 13.59
C TRP A 224 5.86 16.06 13.80
N ASP A 225 6.65 16.19 12.73
CA ASP A 225 7.96 16.84 12.81
C ASP A 225 7.82 18.34 13.13
N THR A 226 6.80 18.99 12.58
CA THR A 226 6.45 20.39 12.90
C THR A 226 6.02 20.52 14.35
N ASP A 227 5.09 19.66 14.82
CA ASP A 227 4.66 19.65 16.22
C ASP A 227 5.83 19.40 17.20
N CYS A 228 6.81 18.57 16.81
CA CYS A 228 8.03 18.32 17.57
C CYS A 228 8.89 19.59 17.70
N LYS A 229 9.09 20.30 16.58
CA LYS A 229 9.82 21.57 16.54
C LYS A 229 9.12 22.63 17.38
N ASP A 230 7.81 22.77 17.24
CA ASP A 230 7.01 23.76 17.95
C ASP A 230 7.00 23.51 19.47
N SER A 231 6.82 22.26 19.90
CA SER A 231 6.87 21.89 21.33
C SER A 231 8.23 22.24 21.95
N LYS A 232 9.33 22.02 21.21
CA LYS A 232 10.69 22.39 21.66
C LYS A 232 10.87 23.90 21.73
N LEU A 233 10.38 24.65 20.75
CA LEU A 233 10.42 26.12 20.75
C LEU A 233 9.63 26.71 21.92
N LEU A 234 8.49 26.12 22.25
CA LEU A 234 7.62 26.52 23.36
C LEU A 234 8.07 25.97 24.72
N GLY A 235 9.09 25.09 24.76
CA GLY A 235 9.59 24.46 25.98
C GLY A 235 8.57 23.54 26.67
N ASN A 236 7.62 22.97 25.93
CA ASN A 236 6.59 22.07 26.46
C ASN A 236 6.85 20.60 26.05
N ASN A 237 6.19 19.68 26.75
CA ASN A 237 6.30 18.24 26.52
C ASN A 237 5.13 17.66 25.71
N ASP A 238 4.30 18.50 25.08
CA ASP A 238 3.05 18.02 24.45
C ASP A 238 3.33 16.99 23.34
N PHE A 239 4.27 17.27 22.45
CA PHE A 239 4.71 16.31 21.43
C PHE A 239 5.20 14.98 22.05
N ASN A 240 6.03 15.05 23.10
CA ASN A 240 6.61 13.87 23.75
C ASN A 240 5.52 12.99 24.37
N GLU A 241 4.49 13.60 24.97
CA GLU A 241 3.33 12.89 25.49
C GLU A 241 2.55 12.21 24.35
N ARG A 242 2.19 12.96 23.30
CA ARG A 242 1.42 12.41 22.17
C ARG A 242 2.14 11.26 21.47
N ILE A 243 3.42 11.42 21.16
CA ILE A 243 4.19 10.40 20.43
C ILE A 243 4.44 9.14 21.27
N ALA A 244 4.45 9.24 22.60
CA ALA A 244 4.57 8.07 23.47
C ALA A 244 3.41 7.09 23.30
N HIS A 245 2.19 7.59 23.08
CA HIS A 245 1.02 6.74 22.81
C HIS A 245 1.13 6.02 21.45
N VAL A 246 1.65 6.70 20.44
CA VAL A 246 1.93 6.11 19.12
C VAL A 246 3.00 5.05 19.23
N LYS A 247 4.13 5.36 19.89
CA LYS A 247 5.23 4.42 20.12
C LYS A 247 4.78 3.19 20.88
N LYS A 248 3.90 3.34 21.88
CA LYS A 248 3.33 2.18 22.57
C LYS A 248 2.59 1.24 21.61
N ILE A 249 1.91 1.75 20.58
CA ILE A 249 1.24 0.92 19.58
C ILE A 249 2.26 0.31 18.60
N VAL A 250 3.14 1.16 18.07
CA VAL A 250 4.14 0.77 17.06
C VAL A 250 5.16 -0.21 17.62
N ASP A 251 5.67 0.00 18.84
CA ASP A 251 6.69 -0.85 19.43
C ASP A 251 6.09 -2.15 20.01
N GLN A 252 4.81 -2.17 20.42
CA GLN A 252 4.12 -3.38 20.87
C GLN A 252 3.62 -4.25 19.71
N LYS A 253 3.22 -3.65 18.58
CA LYS A 253 2.62 -4.37 17.44
C LYS A 253 3.50 -4.44 16.19
N GLY A 254 4.48 -3.54 16.05
CA GLY A 254 5.40 -3.48 14.92
C GLY A 254 6.52 -4.52 14.96
N ALA A 255 6.50 -5.43 15.93
CA ALA A 255 7.38 -6.60 16.01
C ALA A 255 6.67 -7.92 15.70
N LEU A 256 5.51 -7.90 15.03
CA LEU A 256 5.07 -9.04 14.23
C LEU A 256 5.59 -8.86 12.79
N VAL A 257 6.88 -8.55 12.67
CA VAL A 257 7.63 -9.00 11.49
C VAL A 257 7.57 -10.51 11.63
N ILE A 258 6.76 -11.17 10.80
CA ILE A 258 6.77 -12.62 10.72
C ILE A 258 8.18 -13.00 10.29
N HIS A 259 9.05 -13.24 11.27
CA HIS A 259 10.33 -13.86 11.01
C HIS A 259 10.00 -15.19 10.35
N THR A 260 10.71 -15.51 9.29
CA THR A 260 10.43 -16.64 8.39
C THR A 260 10.29 -17.97 9.14
N ASP A 261 10.82 -18.05 10.36
CA ASP A 261 10.73 -19.21 11.25
C ASP A 261 9.40 -19.32 12.00
N GLU A 262 8.70 -18.22 12.31
CA GLU A 262 7.34 -18.26 12.87
C GLU A 262 6.32 -18.72 11.83
N MET A 263 6.49 -18.31 10.57
CA MET A 263 5.67 -18.78 9.44
C MET A 263 5.83 -20.29 9.20
N LYS A 264 7.06 -20.83 9.33
CA LYS A 264 7.30 -22.28 9.26
C LYS A 264 6.60 -23.03 10.37
N SER A 265 6.61 -22.49 11.60
CA SER A 265 5.92 -23.11 12.72
C SER A 265 4.41 -23.16 12.52
N PHE A 266 3.81 -22.08 12.00
CA PHE A 266 2.37 -22.01 11.71
C PHE A 266 1.92 -22.96 10.58
N ILE A 267 2.76 -23.14 9.55
CA ILE A 267 2.52 -24.09 8.44
C ILE A 267 2.73 -25.55 8.87
N GLN A 268 3.53 -25.80 9.92
CA GLN A 268 3.73 -27.14 10.46
C GLN A 268 2.68 -27.53 11.52
N SER A 269 1.97 -26.55 12.08
CA SER A 269 0.93 -26.75 13.10
C SER A 269 -0.51 -26.82 12.55
N ASN A 270 -0.69 -26.67 11.24
CA ASN A 270 -1.97 -26.87 10.52
C ASN A 270 -1.76 -27.82 9.33
#